data_AF-A0A0C2WYK9-F1
#
_entry.id   AF-A0A0C2WYK9-F1
#
_cell.length_a   1.000
_cell.length_b   1.000
_cell.length_c   1.000
_cell.angle_alpha   90.00
_cell.angle_beta   90.00
_cell.angle_gamma   90.00
#
_symmetry.space_group_name_H-M   'P 1'
#
loop_
_entity.id
_entity.type
_entity.pdbx_description
1 polymer ?
#
loop_
_entity_poly.entity_id
_entity_poly.type
_entity_poly.pdbx_seq_one_letter_code
_entity_poly.pdbx_strand_id
1 'polypeptide(L)'
;MVDNRYTITVGTEQFRFTRDQLESDPGNYFATYFFGEFTEASQGARELVIEKDIQLFRLIQAHLRGYDIFPLPDAAVPPYMTKEVAIKNLRHDAQFYCLGKLEGTIKDLEQTSVKKEVKNGGKSPLARRYKAGECVISSYLQTWTFQEINNDGYQLMLDKLKNIDIAIPSRRPQVPGFSVTFCWVKENYYYALLVSDD
;
A
#
# COMPACT_ATOMS: atom_id res chain seq x y z
N MET A 1 -3.59 -30.18 -26.38
CA MET A 1 -3.10 -30.29 -24.99
C MET A 1 -4.21 -29.80 -24.08
N VAL A 2 -4.60 -30.57 -23.07
CA VAL A 2 -5.63 -30.13 -22.10
C VAL A 2 -4.98 -29.07 -21.21
N ASP A 3 -5.59 -27.88 -21.12
CA ASP A 3 -5.14 -26.83 -20.22
C ASP A 3 -5.35 -27.30 -18.77
N ASN A 4 -4.27 -27.62 -18.07
CA ASN A 4 -4.32 -28.17 -16.70
C ASN A 4 -4.26 -27.06 -15.64
N ARG A 5 -4.60 -25.82 -16.01
CA ARG A 5 -4.64 -24.66 -15.12
C ARG A 5 -5.95 -24.58 -14.37
N TYR A 6 -5.89 -23.89 -13.24
CA TYR A 6 -7.03 -23.56 -12.40
C TYR A 6 -7.31 -22.07 -12.55
N THR A 7 -8.58 -21.70 -12.61
CA THR A 7 -9.01 -20.33 -12.83
C THR A 7 -9.68 -19.79 -11.57
N ILE A 8 -9.24 -18.63 -11.11
CA ILE A 8 -9.91 -17.86 -10.07
C ILE A 8 -10.44 -16.59 -10.74
N THR A 9 -11.74 -16.38 -10.72
CA THR A 9 -12.41 -15.20 -11.26
C THR A 9 -12.65 -14.21 -10.13
N VAL A 10 -12.13 -12.99 -10.29
CA VAL A 10 -12.29 -11.89 -9.33
C VAL A 10 -12.97 -10.72 -10.03
N GLY A 11 -14.20 -10.41 -9.63
CA GLY A 11 -15.02 -9.45 -10.36
C GLY A 11 -15.16 -9.87 -11.83
N THR A 12 -14.59 -9.08 -12.74
CA THR A 12 -14.63 -9.33 -14.20
C THR A 12 -13.35 -9.96 -14.75
N GLU A 13 -12.34 -10.22 -13.92
CA GLU A 13 -11.03 -10.69 -14.38
C GLU A 13 -10.76 -12.15 -13.99
N GLN A 14 -10.11 -12.89 -14.90
CA GLN A 14 -9.72 -14.28 -14.69
C GLN A 14 -8.23 -14.41 -14.42
N PHE A 15 -7.89 -15.10 -13.33
CA PHE A 15 -6.53 -15.36 -12.90
C PHE A 15 -6.23 -16.84 -13.02
N ARG A 16 -5.25 -17.20 -13.85
CA ARG A 16 -4.87 -18.60 -14.09
C ARG A 16 -3.63 -19.00 -13.32
N PHE A 17 -3.69 -20.19 -12.72
CA PHE A 17 -2.65 -20.78 -11.90
C PHE A 17 -2.32 -22.21 -12.29
N THR A 18 -1.06 -22.61 -12.10
CA THR A 18 -0.69 -24.02 -12.01
C THR A 18 -0.92 -24.54 -10.60
N ARG A 19 -0.94 -25.87 -10.43
CA ARG A 19 -0.99 -26.50 -9.11
C ARG A 19 0.15 -26.01 -8.20
N ASP A 20 1.39 -26.03 -8.70
CA ASP A 20 2.57 -25.61 -7.94
C ASP A 20 2.48 -24.15 -7.45
N GLN A 21 1.88 -23.25 -8.25
CA GLN A 21 1.67 -21.86 -7.85
C GLN A 21 0.65 -21.77 -6.72
N LEU A 22 -0.45 -22.52 -6.81
CA LEU A 22 -1.45 -22.58 -5.74
C LEU A 22 -0.89 -23.22 -4.48
N GLU A 23 0.01 -24.20 -4.56
CA GLU A 23 0.62 -24.85 -3.39
C GLU A 23 1.86 -24.09 -2.83
N SER A 24 2.26 -22.98 -3.46
CA SER A 24 3.47 -22.22 -3.08
C SER A 24 3.41 -21.59 -1.68
N ASP A 25 2.21 -21.26 -1.18
CA ASP A 25 1.97 -20.81 0.20
C ASP A 25 1.21 -21.91 0.97
N PRO A 26 1.88 -22.73 1.79
CA PRO A 26 1.26 -23.92 2.38
C PRO A 26 0.02 -23.59 3.23
N GLY A 27 -1.04 -24.40 3.06
CA GLY A 27 -2.27 -24.26 3.84
C GLY A 27 -3.20 -23.14 3.39
N ASN A 28 -2.93 -22.50 2.26
CA ASN A 28 -3.84 -21.47 1.73
C ASN A 28 -5.19 -22.05 1.28
N TYR A 29 -6.19 -21.19 1.28
CA TYR A 29 -7.56 -21.49 0.91
C TYR A 29 -7.67 -22.04 -0.52
N PHE A 30 -6.94 -21.49 -1.49
CA PHE A 30 -7.08 -21.89 -2.88
C PHE A 30 -6.57 -23.32 -3.13
N ALA A 31 -5.42 -23.68 -2.57
CA ALA A 31 -4.93 -25.06 -2.63
C ALA A 31 -5.90 -26.03 -1.97
N THR A 32 -6.47 -25.65 -0.82
CA THR A 32 -7.49 -26.45 -0.12
C THR A 32 -8.76 -26.59 -0.94
N TYR A 33 -9.18 -25.53 -1.62
CA TYR A 33 -10.38 -25.52 -2.46
C TYR A 33 -10.25 -26.45 -3.67
N PHE A 34 -9.11 -26.43 -4.37
CA PHE A 34 -8.91 -27.22 -5.57
C PHE A 34 -8.39 -28.65 -5.31
N PHE A 35 -7.65 -28.88 -4.23
CA PHE A 35 -6.91 -30.13 -3.98
C PHE A 35 -7.17 -30.76 -2.61
N GLY A 36 -7.83 -30.04 -1.70
CA GLY A 36 -8.02 -30.47 -0.32
C GLY A 36 -9.28 -31.29 -0.12
N GLU A 37 -9.84 -31.19 1.08
CA GLU A 37 -10.97 -32.02 1.53
C GLU A 37 -12.35 -31.43 1.17
N PHE A 38 -12.38 -30.30 0.46
CA PHE A 38 -13.65 -29.71 0.06
C PHE A 38 -14.34 -30.57 -1.01
N THR A 39 -15.67 -30.55 -0.99
CA THR A 39 -16.51 -31.23 -1.98
C THR A 39 -16.11 -30.85 -3.41
N GLU A 40 -15.79 -29.58 -3.62
CA GLU A 40 -15.36 -29.01 -4.89
C GLU A 40 -14.09 -29.68 -5.43
N ALA A 41 -13.11 -29.95 -4.57
CA ALA A 41 -11.90 -30.69 -4.93
C ALA A 41 -12.24 -32.12 -5.36
N SER A 42 -13.09 -32.83 -4.61
CA SER A 42 -13.52 -34.19 -4.96
C SER A 42 -14.35 -34.27 -6.26
N GLN A 43 -15.05 -33.19 -6.60
CA GLN A 43 -15.79 -33.04 -7.87
C GLN A 43 -14.88 -32.58 -9.03
N GLY A 44 -13.60 -32.33 -8.77
CA GLY A 44 -12.64 -31.91 -9.78
C GLY A 44 -12.84 -30.47 -10.25
N ALA A 45 -13.29 -29.58 -9.36
CA ALA A 45 -13.47 -28.17 -9.66
C ALA A 45 -12.20 -27.54 -10.27
N ARG A 46 -12.37 -26.72 -11.30
CA ARG A 46 -11.30 -26.00 -11.99
C ARG A 46 -11.46 -24.49 -11.95
N GLU A 47 -12.58 -24.03 -11.42
CA GLU A 47 -12.95 -22.62 -11.37
C GLU A 47 -13.41 -22.26 -9.95
N LEU A 48 -13.03 -21.07 -9.51
CA LEU A 48 -13.46 -20.45 -8.26
C LEU A 48 -13.84 -19.01 -8.57
N VAL A 49 -14.98 -18.54 -8.07
CA VAL A 49 -15.40 -17.14 -8.20
C VAL A 49 -15.33 -16.47 -6.84
N ILE A 50 -14.71 -15.30 -6.77
CA ILE A 50 -14.60 -14.50 -5.55
C ILE A 50 -14.94 -13.03 -5.79
N GLU A 51 -15.57 -12.41 -4.81
CA GLU A 51 -15.93 -10.99 -4.83
C GLU A 51 -14.90 -10.20 -4.02
N LYS A 52 -13.79 -9.84 -4.67
CA LYS A 52 -12.69 -9.07 -4.08
C LYS A 52 -12.18 -7.97 -5.00
N ASP A 53 -11.30 -7.15 -4.44
CA ASP A 53 -10.57 -6.12 -5.16
C ASP A 53 -9.61 -6.75 -6.17
N ILE A 54 -9.82 -6.45 -7.46
CA ILE A 54 -9.04 -7.01 -8.56
C ILE A 54 -7.55 -6.63 -8.43
N GLN A 55 -7.26 -5.40 -8.01
CA GLN A 55 -5.88 -4.91 -7.97
C GLN A 55 -5.11 -5.49 -6.78
N LEU A 56 -5.75 -5.64 -5.61
CA LEU A 56 -5.13 -6.38 -4.51
C LEU A 56 -4.95 -7.86 -4.85
N PHE A 57 -5.88 -8.46 -5.58
CA PHE A 57 -5.74 -9.86 -6.00
C PHE A 57 -4.58 -10.07 -6.98
N ARG A 58 -4.21 -9.08 -7.81
CA ARG A 58 -2.99 -9.14 -8.63
C ARG A 58 -1.74 -9.33 -7.78
N LEU A 59 -1.68 -8.70 -6.60
CA LEU A 59 -0.56 -8.85 -5.67
C LEU A 59 -0.53 -10.26 -5.07
N ILE A 60 -1.70 -10.82 -4.73
CA ILE A 60 -1.83 -12.21 -4.29
C ILE A 60 -1.35 -13.17 -5.39
N GLN A 61 -1.74 -12.93 -6.65
CA GLN A 61 -1.26 -13.73 -7.77
C GLN A 61 0.26 -13.66 -7.93
N ALA A 62 0.85 -12.45 -7.83
CA ALA A 62 2.28 -12.28 -7.92
C ALA A 62 3.02 -13.04 -6.81
N HIS A 63 2.52 -12.96 -5.57
CA HIS A 63 3.01 -13.73 -4.43
C HIS A 63 2.96 -15.24 -4.67
N LEU A 64 1.81 -15.77 -5.11
CA LEU A 64 1.65 -17.20 -5.42
C LEU A 64 2.48 -17.68 -6.63
N ARG A 65 2.97 -16.74 -7.44
CA ARG A 65 3.95 -17.02 -8.51
C ARG A 65 5.40 -16.96 -8.03
N GLY A 66 5.62 -16.64 -6.76
CA GLY A 66 6.95 -16.54 -6.15
C GLY A 66 7.65 -15.20 -6.33
N TYR A 67 6.93 -14.13 -6.71
CA TYR A 67 7.51 -12.79 -6.79
C TYR A 67 7.50 -12.09 -5.43
N ASP A 68 8.57 -11.35 -5.15
CA ASP A 68 8.60 -10.37 -4.08
C ASP A 68 7.75 -9.16 -4.48
N ILE A 69 6.67 -8.91 -3.74
CA ILE A 69 5.74 -7.81 -4.04
C ILE A 69 6.05 -6.52 -3.25
N PHE A 70 7.08 -6.56 -2.40
CA PHE A 70 7.50 -5.43 -1.57
C PHE A 70 8.91 -4.95 -1.95
N PRO A 71 9.20 -3.63 -1.85
CA PRO A 71 8.29 -2.54 -1.45
C PRO A 71 7.16 -2.35 -2.47
N LEU A 72 5.94 -2.09 -1.98
CA LEU A 72 4.77 -1.99 -2.84
C LEU A 72 4.95 -0.81 -3.81
N PRO A 73 4.94 -0.99 -5.14
CA PRO A 73 5.08 0.12 -6.07
C PRO A 73 3.79 0.94 -6.11
N ASP A 74 3.88 2.24 -6.32
CA ASP A 74 2.71 3.13 -6.32
C ASP A 74 1.72 2.78 -7.44
N ALA A 75 2.22 2.24 -8.56
CA ALA A 75 1.39 1.75 -9.66
C ALA A 75 0.56 0.50 -9.31
N ALA A 76 0.90 -0.22 -8.24
CA ALA A 76 0.13 -1.38 -7.77
C ALA A 76 -0.88 -1.01 -6.66
N VAL A 77 -0.92 0.25 -6.25
CA VAL A 77 -1.90 0.76 -5.28
C VAL A 77 -3.20 1.09 -6.02
N PRO A 78 -4.36 0.59 -5.56
CA PRO A 78 -5.64 0.99 -6.12
C PRO A 78 -5.82 2.51 -6.11
N PRO A 79 -6.36 3.12 -7.17
CA PRO A 79 -6.45 4.58 -7.29
C PRO A 79 -7.35 5.23 -6.23
N TYR A 80 -8.16 4.44 -5.54
CA TYR A 80 -9.03 4.83 -4.43
C TYR A 80 -8.48 4.45 -3.05
N MET A 81 -7.25 3.96 -2.95
CA MET A 81 -6.59 3.62 -1.69
C MET A 81 -5.30 4.42 -1.52
N THR A 82 -4.96 4.73 -0.27
CA THR A 82 -3.56 5.07 0.05
C THR A 82 -2.73 3.79 0.13
N LYS A 83 -1.40 3.92 0.09
CA LYS A 83 -0.48 2.79 0.18
C LYS A 83 -0.66 2.01 1.49
N GLU A 84 -0.87 2.73 2.59
CA GLU A 84 -1.08 2.16 3.93
C GLU A 84 -2.39 1.37 3.97
N VAL A 85 -3.46 1.89 3.38
CA VAL A 85 -4.75 1.22 3.27
C VAL A 85 -4.64 -0.02 2.37
N ALA A 86 -3.92 0.05 1.26
CA ALA A 86 -3.68 -1.08 0.37
C ALA A 86 -2.91 -2.20 1.08
N ILE A 87 -1.85 -1.89 1.84
CA ILE A 87 -1.10 -2.86 2.63
C ILE A 87 -1.98 -3.50 3.70
N LYS A 88 -2.77 -2.69 4.43
CA LYS A 88 -3.69 -3.18 5.45
C LYS A 88 -4.75 -4.13 4.86
N ASN A 89 -5.36 -3.75 3.73
CA ASN A 89 -6.37 -4.56 3.06
C ASN A 89 -5.76 -5.84 2.47
N LEU A 90 -4.57 -5.75 1.87
CA LEU A 90 -3.84 -6.93 1.42
C LEU A 90 -3.54 -7.89 2.57
N ARG A 91 -3.23 -7.38 3.78
CA ARG A 91 -3.05 -8.20 4.98
C ARG A 91 -4.36 -8.90 5.37
N HIS A 92 -5.49 -8.21 5.34
CA HIS A 92 -6.79 -8.82 5.63
C HIS A 92 -7.15 -9.91 4.62
N ASP A 93 -6.87 -9.70 3.33
CA ASP A 93 -7.08 -10.73 2.31
C ASP A 93 -6.11 -11.90 2.49
N ALA A 94 -4.84 -11.64 2.83
CA ALA A 94 -3.89 -12.69 3.16
C ALA A 94 -4.36 -13.55 4.34
N GLN A 95 -4.91 -12.93 5.39
CA GLN A 95 -5.50 -13.64 6.52
C GLN A 95 -6.72 -14.46 6.11
N PHE A 96 -7.63 -13.87 5.34
CA PHE A 96 -8.84 -14.54 4.87
C PHE A 96 -8.52 -15.78 4.02
N TYR A 97 -7.53 -15.68 3.13
CA TYR A 97 -7.09 -16.78 2.28
C TYR A 97 -6.05 -17.70 2.91
N CYS A 98 -5.74 -17.53 4.20
CA CYS A 98 -4.71 -18.30 4.90
C CYS A 98 -3.35 -18.28 4.19
N LEU A 99 -2.97 -17.15 3.58
CA LEU A 99 -1.68 -16.94 2.92
C LEU A 99 -0.62 -16.58 3.97
N GLY A 100 -0.19 -17.57 4.73
CA GLY A 100 0.67 -17.39 5.91
C GLY A 100 2.02 -16.75 5.58
N LYS A 101 2.65 -17.09 4.45
CA LYS A 101 3.91 -16.45 4.03
C LYS A 101 3.71 -14.98 3.69
N LEU A 102 2.63 -14.65 2.98
CA LEU A 102 2.32 -13.25 2.63
C LEU A 102 2.00 -12.43 3.89
N GLU A 103 1.18 -12.96 4.78
CA GLU A 103 0.83 -12.29 6.04
C GLU A 103 2.10 -12.04 6.90
N GLY A 104 2.98 -13.04 7.01
CA GLY A 104 4.26 -12.92 7.71
C GLY A 104 5.14 -11.81 7.12
N THR A 105 5.26 -11.77 5.79
CA THR A 105 6.03 -10.73 5.08
C THR A 105 5.51 -9.33 5.40
N ILE A 106 4.19 -9.14 5.42
CA ILE A 106 3.57 -7.85 5.77
C ILE A 106 3.85 -7.46 7.22
N LYS A 107 3.72 -8.40 8.16
CA LYS A 107 4.01 -8.16 9.59
C LYS A 107 5.48 -7.77 9.81
N ASP A 108 6.40 -8.43 9.11
CA ASP A 108 7.83 -8.14 9.22
C ASP A 108 8.16 -6.73 8.71
N LEU A 109 7.47 -6.24 7.68
CA LEU A 109 7.60 -4.87 7.18
C LEU A 109 7.07 -3.84 8.19
N GLU A 110 5.92 -4.12 8.82
CA GLU A 110 5.36 -3.29 9.89
C GLU A 110 6.34 -3.22 11.08
N GLN A 111 6.89 -4.36 11.51
CA GLN A 111 7.85 -4.42 12.61
C GLN A 111 9.20 -3.79 12.26
N THR A 112 9.66 -3.87 11.01
CA THR A 112 10.90 -3.22 10.56
C THR A 112 10.74 -1.71 10.56
N SER A 113 9.54 -1.21 10.24
CA SER A 113 9.19 0.21 10.36
C SER A 113 9.22 0.68 11.82
N VAL A 114 8.67 -0.12 12.75
CA VAL A 114 8.69 0.17 14.20
C VAL A 114 10.10 0.03 14.82
N LYS A 115 10.89 -0.97 14.41
CA LYS A 115 12.27 -1.17 14.91
C LYS A 115 13.25 -0.12 14.39
N LYS A 116 13.01 0.45 13.21
CA LYS A 116 13.76 1.64 12.72
C LYS A 116 13.49 2.88 13.59
N GLU A 117 12.33 2.99 14.23
CA GLU A 117 12.03 4.06 15.18
C GLU A 117 12.66 3.82 16.57
N VAL A 118 12.75 2.56 17.03
CA VAL A 118 13.28 2.23 18.37
C VAL A 118 14.82 2.07 18.42
N LYS A 119 15.50 1.80 17.29
CA LYS A 119 16.97 1.61 17.23
C LYS A 119 17.77 2.84 16.77
N ASN A 120 17.17 4.02 16.64
CA ASN A 120 17.89 5.26 16.34
C ASN A 120 18.38 6.01 17.61
N GLY A 121 18.81 5.25 18.63
CA GLY A 121 19.70 5.74 19.67
C GLY A 121 21.14 5.34 19.33
N GLY A 122 21.86 6.17 18.58
CA GLY A 122 23.31 6.02 18.41
C GLY A 122 23.80 5.57 17.03
N LYS A 123 23.53 6.38 16.00
CA LYS A 123 24.48 6.82 14.96
C LYS A 123 23.70 7.77 14.05
N SER A 124 24.10 9.04 14.04
CA SER A 124 23.43 10.12 13.31
C SER A 124 23.10 9.71 11.86
N PRO A 125 21.83 9.53 11.48
CA PRO A 125 21.42 9.69 10.10
C PRO A 125 21.42 11.20 9.82
N LEU A 126 21.66 11.61 8.57
CA LEU A 126 21.44 12.99 8.16
C LEU A 126 20.04 13.40 8.64
N ALA A 127 19.98 14.46 9.45
CA ALA A 127 18.76 14.84 10.14
C ALA A 127 17.61 14.95 9.13
N ARG A 128 16.53 14.19 9.32
CA ARG A 128 15.31 14.32 8.51
C ARG A 128 14.96 15.80 8.43
N ARG A 129 14.80 16.30 7.21
CA ARG A 129 14.46 17.69 6.95
C ARG A 129 12.97 17.78 6.72
N TYR A 130 12.35 18.82 7.26
CA TYR A 130 10.92 19.03 7.14
C TYR A 130 10.68 20.41 6.58
N LYS A 131 9.64 20.55 5.76
CA LYS A 131 9.22 21.84 5.21
C LYS A 131 7.73 22.06 5.42
N ALA A 132 7.38 23.28 5.78
CA ALA A 132 6.03 23.80 5.66
C ALA A 132 5.97 24.70 4.42
N GLY A 133 5.01 24.42 3.54
CA GLY A 133 4.75 25.17 2.33
C GLY A 133 3.48 25.98 2.45
N GLU A 134 3.49 27.20 1.93
CA GLU A 134 2.30 28.02 1.69
C GLU A 134 2.25 28.38 0.21
N CYS A 135 1.05 28.33 -0.37
CA CYS A 135 0.82 28.71 -1.75
C CYS A 135 -0.04 29.96 -1.80
N VAL A 136 0.47 30.97 -2.49
CA VAL A 136 -0.31 32.15 -2.87
C VAL A 136 -0.80 31.96 -4.30
N ILE A 137 -2.12 32.07 -4.49
CA ILE A 137 -2.73 32.07 -5.83
C ILE A 137 -2.92 33.53 -6.26
N SER A 138 -2.25 33.92 -7.35
CA SER A 138 -2.51 35.19 -8.03
C SER A 138 -2.96 34.88 -9.45
N SER A 139 -4.15 35.36 -9.85
CA SER A 139 -4.78 35.35 -11.18
C SER A 139 -4.58 34.12 -12.11
N TYR A 140 -3.35 33.72 -12.42
CA TYR A 140 -2.99 32.55 -13.25
C TYR A 140 -1.76 31.76 -12.77
N LEU A 141 -1.13 32.14 -11.65
CA LEU A 141 0.10 31.52 -11.12
C LEU A 141 -0.08 31.09 -9.66
N GLN A 142 0.32 29.85 -9.39
CA GLN A 142 0.47 29.29 -8.05
C GLN A 142 1.94 29.39 -7.66
N THR A 143 2.24 30.19 -6.63
CA THR A 143 3.61 30.34 -6.11
C THR A 143 3.69 29.71 -4.73
N TRP A 144 4.53 28.68 -4.60
CA TRP A 144 4.81 28.02 -3.33
C TRP A 144 6.03 28.65 -2.66
N THR A 145 5.90 29.02 -1.40
CA THR A 145 7.00 29.37 -0.50
C THR A 145 7.17 28.25 0.52
N PHE A 146 8.41 27.87 0.81
CA PHE A 146 8.69 26.81 1.78
C PHE A 146 9.62 27.32 2.87
N GLN A 147 9.30 26.98 4.10
CA GLN A 147 10.13 27.22 5.27
C GLN A 147 10.56 25.88 5.87
N GLU A 148 11.83 25.78 6.26
CA GLU A 148 12.32 24.63 7.02
C GLU A 148 11.74 24.65 8.44
N ILE A 149 11.27 23.50 8.88
CA ILE A 149 10.76 23.30 10.24
C ILE A 149 11.54 22.17 10.90
N ASN A 150 11.63 22.21 12.22
CA ASN A 150 12.21 21.11 12.98
C ASN A 150 11.18 19.97 13.14
N ASN A 151 11.66 18.81 13.61
CA ASN A 151 10.80 17.64 13.84
C ASN A 151 9.63 17.97 14.79
N ASP A 152 9.86 18.71 15.87
CA ASP A 152 8.83 19.04 16.85
C ASP A 152 7.70 19.88 16.22
N GLY A 153 8.05 20.88 15.41
CA GLY A 153 7.10 21.69 14.65
C GLY A 153 6.33 20.87 13.62
N TYR A 154 7.00 19.93 12.95
CA TYR A 154 6.37 19.01 12.01
C TYR A 154 5.36 18.08 12.70
N GLN A 155 5.72 17.46 13.82
CA GLN A 155 4.83 16.59 14.59
C GLN A 155 3.64 17.36 15.18
N LEU A 156 3.87 18.57 15.70
CA LEU A 156 2.81 19.44 16.21
C LEU A 156 1.81 19.80 15.11
N MET A 157 2.28 20.08 13.89
CA MET A 157 1.40 20.34 12.75
C MET A 157 0.63 19.07 12.34
N LEU A 158 1.29 17.92 12.22
CA LEU A 158 0.61 16.66 11.92
C LEU A 158 -0.52 16.37 12.91
N ASP A 159 -0.27 16.53 14.21
CA ASP A 159 -1.27 16.25 15.23
C ASP A 159 -2.49 17.17 15.15
N LYS A 160 -2.27 18.47 14.87
CA LYS A 160 -3.34 19.45 14.64
C LYS A 160 -4.14 19.15 13.37
N LEU A 161 -3.50 18.60 12.35
CA LEU A 161 -4.08 18.34 11.03
C LEU A 161 -4.85 17.02 10.93
N LYS A 162 -4.66 16.08 11.88
CA LYS A 162 -5.39 14.79 11.93
C LYS A 162 -6.91 14.92 11.91
N ASN A 163 -7.45 16.07 12.31
CA ASN A 163 -8.88 16.30 12.49
C ASN A 163 -9.47 17.33 11.50
N ILE A 164 -8.72 17.75 10.48
CA ILE A 164 -9.20 18.74 9.49
C ILE A 164 -9.58 18.04 8.19
N ASP A 165 -10.76 18.38 7.65
CA ASP A 165 -11.22 17.90 6.36
C ASP A 165 -10.24 18.29 5.24
N ILE A 166 -9.85 17.27 4.47
CA ILE A 166 -8.78 17.37 3.48
C ILE A 166 -9.32 18.02 2.21
N ALA A 167 -8.76 19.18 1.85
CA ALA A 167 -8.86 19.69 0.49
C ALA A 167 -7.62 19.22 -0.29
N ILE A 168 -7.81 18.33 -1.26
CA ILE A 168 -6.73 17.91 -2.18
C ILE A 168 -6.55 19.03 -3.22
N PRO A 169 -5.46 19.81 -3.21
CA PRO A 169 -5.20 20.76 -4.28
C PRO A 169 -5.06 20.02 -5.61
N SER A 170 -5.58 20.62 -6.69
CA SER A 170 -5.44 20.11 -8.06
C SER A 170 -3.98 20.01 -8.53
N ARG A 171 -3.05 20.71 -7.86
CA ARG A 171 -1.60 20.59 -8.07
C ARG A 171 -0.88 20.50 -6.73
N ARG A 172 -0.22 19.36 -6.50
CA ARG A 172 0.67 19.19 -5.34
C ARG A 172 2.00 19.90 -5.61
N PRO A 173 2.64 20.49 -4.59
CA PRO A 173 3.97 21.05 -4.75
C PRO A 173 4.98 19.95 -5.09
N GLN A 174 5.84 20.22 -6.07
CA GLN A 174 6.98 19.36 -6.39
C GLN A 174 8.24 20.02 -5.83
N VAL A 175 8.82 19.40 -4.80
CA VAL A 175 10.06 19.86 -4.18
C VAL A 175 11.07 18.72 -4.29
N PRO A 176 12.19 18.90 -5.03
CA PRO A 176 13.19 17.84 -5.19
C PRO A 176 13.73 17.34 -3.84
N GLY A 177 13.70 16.03 -3.63
CA GLY A 177 14.15 15.37 -2.40
C GLY A 177 13.18 15.50 -1.23
N PHE A 178 11.92 15.87 -1.47
CA PHE A 178 10.88 15.96 -0.46
C PHE A 178 9.55 15.37 -0.96
N SER A 179 8.96 14.52 -0.13
CA SER A 179 7.61 13.99 -0.31
C SER A 179 6.59 14.84 0.45
N VAL A 180 5.47 15.13 -0.21
CA VAL A 180 4.32 15.82 0.41
C VAL A 180 3.57 14.83 1.30
N THR A 181 3.50 15.13 2.60
CA THR A 181 2.82 14.29 3.60
C THR A 181 1.42 14.76 3.92
N PHE A 182 1.17 16.07 3.85
CA PHE A 182 -0.15 16.63 4.09
C PHE A 182 -0.39 17.87 3.24
N CYS A 183 -1.62 18.08 2.77
CA CYS A 183 -2.05 19.32 2.11
C CYS A 183 -3.42 19.74 2.64
N TRP A 184 -3.62 21.03 2.87
CA TRP A 184 -4.89 21.57 3.33
C TRP A 184 -5.12 22.99 2.83
N VAL A 185 -6.35 23.46 2.99
CA VAL A 185 -6.77 24.82 2.60
C VAL A 185 -7.27 25.56 3.83
N LYS A 186 -6.86 26.83 3.97
CA LYS A 186 -7.41 27.75 4.97
C LYS A 186 -7.54 29.14 4.35
N GLU A 187 -8.74 29.73 4.43
CA GLU A 187 -8.99 31.13 4.05
C GLU A 187 -8.45 31.52 2.65
N ASN A 188 -8.58 30.62 1.68
CA ASN A 188 -8.09 30.70 0.28
C ASN A 188 -6.58 30.51 0.05
N TYR A 189 -5.82 30.12 1.08
CA TYR A 189 -4.43 29.70 0.97
C TYR A 189 -4.33 28.18 0.99
N TYR A 190 -3.40 27.65 0.19
CA TYR A 190 -3.06 26.23 0.24
C TYR A 190 -1.79 26.06 1.05
N TYR A 191 -1.76 25.01 1.85
CA TYR A 191 -0.61 24.68 2.66
C TYR A 191 -0.18 23.26 2.37
N ALA A 192 1.10 23.00 2.57
CA ALA A 192 1.70 21.68 2.41
C ALA A 192 2.67 21.40 3.54
N LEU A 193 2.70 20.14 3.97
CA LEU A 193 3.73 19.63 4.86
C LEU A 193 4.56 18.61 4.08
N LEU A 194 5.88 18.71 4.17
CA LEU A 194 6.80 17.87 3.43
C LEU A 194 7.86 17.28 4.34
N VAL A 195 8.31 16.08 3.99
CA VAL A 195 9.42 15.37 4.63
C VAL A 195 10.47 15.01 3.59
N SER A 196 11.75 15.07 3.95
CA SER A 196 12.83 14.65 3.06
C SER A 196 12.72 13.17 2.69
N ASP A 197 13.06 12.83 1.46
CA ASP A 197 13.06 11.45 0.92
C ASP A 197 14.27 10.62 1.41
N ASP A 198 15.17 11.24 2.18
CA ASP A 198 16.44 10.72 2.71
C ASP A 198 16.26 9.71 3.88
#